data_AF-A0A6D2ISI3-F1
#
_entry.id   AF-A0A6D2ISI3-F1
#
_cell.length_a   1.000
_cell.length_b   1.000
_cell.length_c   1.000
_cell.angle_alpha   90.00
_cell.angle_beta   90.00
_cell.angle_gamma   90.00
#
_symmetry.space_group_name_H-M   'P 1'
#
loop_
_entity.id
_entity.type
_entity.pdbx_description
1 polymer ?
#
loop_
_entity_poly.entity_id
_entity_poly.type
_entity_poly.pdbx_seq_one_letter_code
_entity_poly.pdbx_strand_id
1 'polypeptide(L)'
;METCLGLLLVLITLAIIHIVQSQDQQGFISLDCGLPTTEPSPYKETDTGLWFSSDATFTRSGKTGRIKENLEGNSKPYKTLRYFPDGLRNCYNLSVDKGRRYLVRATFVYRNYDGLNNGPVFDLYLGPNPWAEIDLRQVNDTGEEILHIPTSDSLQICLVKNGTTTPVISTLELRPMEKDAYITKSGSLKLFFRRYYSNSGSNIRYMRDVYDRTWVPFFMKEWKQISTTLQVDISNTYVPSQDAIKNAATPADTSAPLTIKWSSKNSDHQYYLYAHFAEIQDLQANETREFNLSLNGVQFYVPFVPRKLAVFTVLSRSPRTCNGGECNFQLIRTNRSTLPPLLNALEVYTAIQFLQSQTDESDVDAVKNITATYALSRINWQGDPCVPQQLRWDGLNCRNTDMSTPPRITTLNLTSSGLTGTIAAAIQSLTQLETLDLSNNNLTGEVPEFLSNMESLSVM
;
A
#
# COMPACT_ATOMS: atom_id res chain seq x y z
N MET A 1 32.24 31.61 32.17
CA MET A 1 31.08 32.00 31.34
C MET A 1 31.16 31.39 29.94
N GLU A 2 32.35 31.20 29.36
CA GLU A 2 32.54 30.59 28.03
C GLU A 2 32.26 29.07 27.95
N THR A 3 32.55 28.31 29.01
CA THR A 3 32.29 26.86 29.06
C THR A 3 30.81 26.49 29.07
N CYS A 4 29.93 27.39 29.54
CA CYS A 4 28.48 27.17 29.58
C CYS A 4 27.83 27.43 28.22
N LEU A 5 28.37 28.37 27.44
CA LEU A 5 27.90 28.71 26.08
C LEU A 5 28.20 27.57 25.09
N GLY A 6 29.37 26.93 25.22
CA GLY A 6 29.76 25.78 24.40
C GLY A 6 28.87 24.55 24.62
N LEU A 7 28.49 24.25 25.87
CA LEU A 7 27.57 23.15 26.18
C LEU A 7 26.15 23.42 25.64
N LEU A 8 25.68 24.67 25.72
CA LEU A 8 24.37 25.05 25.19
C LEU A 8 24.32 24.93 23.66
N LEU A 9 25.39 25.33 22.97
CA LEU A 9 25.52 25.18 21.51
C LEU A 9 25.57 23.71 21.08
N VAL A 10 26.26 22.84 21.83
CA VAL A 10 26.29 21.39 21.56
C VAL A 10 24.94 20.72 21.81
N LEU A 11 24.21 21.13 22.85
CA LEU A 11 22.87 20.63 23.14
C LEU A 11 21.84 21.11 22.10
N ILE A 12 21.95 22.35 21.63
CA ILE A 12 21.08 22.89 20.57
C ILE A 12 21.39 22.21 19.23
N THR A 13 22.66 21.96 18.89
CA THR A 13 22.99 21.22 17.65
C THR A 13 22.56 19.75 17.73
N LEU A 14 22.75 19.07 18.86
CA LEU A 14 22.23 17.71 19.07
C LEU A 14 20.69 17.66 19.00
N ALA A 15 20.00 18.64 19.57
CA ALA A 15 18.54 18.75 19.49
C ALA A 15 18.05 19.03 18.07
N ILE A 16 18.72 19.92 17.31
CA ILE A 16 18.37 20.20 15.91
C ILE A 16 18.67 18.98 15.02
N ILE A 17 19.77 18.25 15.25
CA ILE A 17 20.08 17.01 14.51
C ILE A 17 19.03 15.94 14.81
N HIS A 18 18.58 15.80 16.06
CA HIS A 18 17.50 14.87 16.43
C HIS A 18 16.13 15.30 15.88
N ILE A 19 15.82 16.59 15.80
CA ILE A 19 14.57 17.09 15.21
C ILE A 19 14.57 16.92 13.68
N VAL A 20 15.70 17.14 13.00
CA VAL A 20 15.82 16.93 11.54
C VAL A 20 15.81 15.43 11.21
N GLN A 21 16.46 14.57 12.00
CA GLN A 21 16.42 13.12 11.78
C GLN A 21 15.08 12.46 12.15
N SER A 22 14.24 13.08 13.00
CA SER A 22 12.92 12.54 13.34
C SER A 22 11.79 13.03 12.42
N GLN A 23 12.02 13.99 11.53
CA GLN A 23 11.03 14.45 10.54
C GLN A 23 10.92 13.49 9.33
N ASP A 24 12.00 12.81 8.93
CA ASP A 24 12.07 12.03 7.68
C ASP A 24 11.24 10.74 7.62
N GLN A 25 10.70 10.25 8.75
CA GLN A 25 9.82 9.07 8.80
C GLN A 25 8.47 9.38 9.48
N GLN A 26 8.10 10.66 9.58
CA GLN A 26 6.87 11.04 10.26
C GLN A 26 5.64 10.40 9.58
N GLY A 27 4.90 9.60 10.35
CA GLY A 27 3.71 8.89 9.87
C GLY A 27 4.00 7.60 9.09
N PHE A 28 5.26 7.16 8.99
CA PHE A 28 5.57 5.84 8.42
C PHE A 28 5.10 4.75 9.38
N ILE A 29 4.51 3.70 8.81
CA ILE A 29 4.21 2.46 9.52
C ILE A 29 5.01 1.36 8.85
N SER A 30 5.86 0.64 9.59
CA SER A 30 6.56 -0.54 9.08
C SER A 30 6.44 -1.64 10.12
N LEU A 31 5.73 -2.70 9.77
CA LEU A 31 5.48 -3.84 10.63
C LEU A 31 6.35 -5.02 10.20
N ASP A 32 7.09 -5.58 11.16
CA ASP A 32 7.77 -6.88 11.05
C ASP A 32 6.78 -7.95 11.54
N CYS A 33 6.17 -8.64 10.57
CA CYS A 33 5.07 -9.54 10.86
C CYS A 33 5.59 -10.83 11.49
N GLY A 34 5.09 -11.14 12.68
CA GLY A 34 5.53 -12.31 13.43
C GLY A 34 6.84 -12.11 14.17
N LEU A 35 7.34 -10.88 14.33
CA LEU A 35 8.49 -10.58 15.21
C LEU A 35 8.24 -11.16 16.62
N PRO A 36 9.10 -12.08 17.13
CA PRO A 36 8.93 -12.68 18.45
C PRO A 36 8.89 -11.63 19.56
N THR A 37 8.08 -11.85 20.59
CA THR A 37 7.99 -10.96 21.75
C THR A 37 9.28 -10.84 22.56
N THR A 38 10.23 -11.76 22.35
CA THR A 38 11.56 -11.74 22.94
C THR A 38 12.53 -10.82 22.22
N GLU A 39 12.22 -10.41 20.98
CA GLU A 39 13.05 -9.51 20.18
C GLU A 39 12.68 -8.05 20.47
N PRO A 40 13.65 -7.11 20.44
CA PRO A 40 13.38 -5.71 20.66
C PRO A 40 12.47 -5.13 19.56
N SER A 41 11.48 -4.34 19.98
CA SER A 41 10.56 -3.60 19.13
C SER A 41 10.22 -2.25 19.79
N PRO A 42 10.30 -1.12 19.07
CA PRO A 42 10.76 -0.98 17.69
C PRO A 42 12.28 -1.17 17.55
N TYR A 43 12.75 -1.43 16.33
CA TYR A 43 14.18 -1.51 15.99
C TYR A 43 14.46 -0.81 14.66
N LYS A 44 15.70 -0.36 14.46
CA LYS A 44 16.16 0.23 13.21
C LYS A 44 16.78 -0.84 12.32
N GLU A 45 16.24 -1.03 11.13
CA GLU A 45 16.76 -1.95 10.11
C GLU A 45 18.01 -1.36 9.46
N THR A 46 19.06 -2.17 9.28
CA THR A 46 20.41 -1.69 8.95
C THR A 46 20.58 -1.30 7.49
N ASP A 47 19.91 -1.99 6.57
CA ASP A 47 20.12 -1.82 5.13
C ASP A 47 19.36 -0.61 4.60
N THR A 48 18.14 -0.41 5.09
CA THR A 48 17.22 0.65 4.69
C THR A 48 17.29 1.85 5.64
N GLY A 49 17.60 1.63 6.92
CA GLY A 49 17.51 2.68 7.95
C GLY A 49 16.09 2.94 8.46
N LEU A 50 15.10 2.14 8.05
CA LEU A 50 13.70 2.24 8.50
C LEU A 50 13.53 1.71 9.92
N TRP A 51 12.63 2.33 10.67
CA TRP A 51 12.15 1.77 11.94
C TRP A 51 11.05 0.76 11.70
N PHE A 52 11.24 -0.46 12.20
CA PHE A 52 10.24 -1.53 12.20
C PHE A 52 9.73 -1.80 13.61
N SER A 53 8.44 -2.08 13.72
CA SER A 53 7.76 -2.48 14.95
C SER A 53 7.16 -3.88 14.81
N SER A 54 6.99 -4.57 15.92
CA SER A 54 6.18 -5.79 15.97
C SER A 54 4.75 -5.51 15.52
N ASP A 55 4.18 -6.47 14.81
CA ASP A 55 2.81 -6.42 14.33
C ASP A 55 1.76 -6.89 15.36
N ALA A 56 2.20 -7.33 16.55
CA ALA A 56 1.38 -8.05 17.52
C ALA A 56 0.12 -7.30 17.98
N THR A 57 0.13 -5.96 18.02
CA THR A 57 -1.02 -5.14 18.43
C THR A 57 -1.94 -4.76 17.27
N PHE A 58 -1.55 -5.06 16.03
CA PHE A 58 -2.28 -4.66 14.83
C PHE A 58 -3.22 -5.76 14.32
N THR A 59 -3.07 -6.99 14.80
CA THR A 59 -3.89 -8.15 14.43
C THR A 59 -4.34 -8.90 15.68
N ARG A 60 -5.49 -9.59 15.60
CA ARG A 60 -6.09 -10.32 16.73
C ARG A 60 -5.67 -11.79 16.82
N SER A 61 -5.05 -12.33 15.77
CA SER A 61 -4.81 -13.76 15.61
C SER A 61 -3.49 -14.05 14.88
N GLY A 62 -3.25 -15.33 14.60
CA GLY A 62 -2.08 -15.80 13.88
C GLY A 62 -0.93 -16.19 14.79
N LYS A 63 0.02 -16.92 14.21
CA LYS A 63 1.18 -17.48 14.88
C LYS A 63 2.45 -16.99 14.19
N THR A 64 3.55 -16.98 14.93
CA THR A 64 4.88 -16.62 14.40
C THR A 64 5.56 -17.81 13.75
N GLY A 65 6.05 -17.62 12.53
CA GLY A 65 6.95 -18.51 11.81
C GLY A 65 8.33 -17.89 11.62
N ARG A 66 9.35 -18.74 11.43
CA ARG A 66 10.72 -18.33 11.13
C ARG A 66 11.24 -19.08 9.92
N ILE A 67 11.85 -18.35 9.00
CA ILE A 67 12.45 -18.94 7.80
C ILE A 67 13.79 -19.55 8.20
N LYS A 68 13.98 -20.84 7.87
CA LYS A 68 15.16 -21.63 8.24
C LYS A 68 16.33 -21.46 7.28
N GLU A 69 16.04 -21.10 6.03
CA GLU A 69 17.06 -20.86 5.01
C GLU A 69 17.97 -19.71 5.46
N ASN A 70 19.28 -19.90 5.39
CA ASN A 70 20.23 -18.81 5.63
C ASN A 70 20.12 -17.81 4.48
N LEU A 71 19.36 -16.75 4.73
CA LEU A 71 19.22 -15.64 3.81
C LEU A 71 20.40 -14.69 4.02
N GLU A 72 21.58 -15.06 3.51
CA GLU A 72 22.69 -14.13 3.43
C GLU A 72 22.25 -12.87 2.67
N GLY A 73 22.37 -11.71 3.30
CA GLY A 73 22.01 -10.42 2.71
C GLY A 73 20.53 -10.03 2.78
N ASN A 74 19.64 -10.80 3.41
CA ASN A 74 18.26 -10.34 3.61
C ASN A 74 18.09 -9.56 4.91
N SER A 75 17.41 -8.43 4.79
CA SER A 75 17.02 -7.56 5.88
C SER A 75 16.24 -8.31 6.97
N LYS A 76 16.42 -7.90 8.23
CA LYS A 76 15.77 -8.52 9.41
C LYS A 76 14.27 -8.81 9.25
N PRO A 77 13.42 -7.92 8.70
CA PRO A 77 11.97 -8.16 8.61
C PRO A 77 11.55 -9.26 7.62
N TYR A 78 12.48 -9.84 6.87
CA TYR A 78 12.22 -10.98 5.98
C TYR A 78 12.62 -12.33 6.58
N LYS A 79 13.04 -12.38 7.85
CA LYS A 79 13.44 -13.61 8.56
C LYS A 79 12.29 -14.26 9.31
N THR A 80 11.27 -13.47 9.63
CA THR A 80 10.06 -13.87 10.35
C THR A 80 8.84 -13.63 9.48
N LEU A 81 7.76 -14.34 9.82
CA LEU A 81 6.46 -14.15 9.22
C LEU A 81 5.37 -14.42 10.25
N ARG A 82 4.21 -13.81 10.06
CA ARG A 82 2.97 -14.24 10.71
C ARG A 82 2.19 -15.14 9.76
N TYR A 83 1.68 -16.25 10.27
CA TYR A 83 0.80 -17.15 9.53
C TYR A 83 -0.54 -17.35 10.25
N PHE A 84 -1.60 -17.61 9.49
CA PHE A 84 -2.98 -17.62 10.01
C PHE A 84 -3.66 -18.99 9.79
N PRO A 85 -3.40 -19.97 10.66
CA PRO A 85 -3.95 -21.31 10.52
C PRO A 85 -5.44 -21.38 10.88
N ASP A 86 -5.94 -20.39 11.63
CA ASP A 86 -7.30 -20.34 12.13
C ASP A 86 -8.07 -19.15 11.50
N GLY A 87 -9.40 -19.27 11.43
CA GLY A 87 -10.27 -18.25 10.84
C GLY A 87 -10.22 -18.19 9.31
N LEU A 88 -11.30 -17.69 8.71
CA LEU A 88 -11.41 -17.48 7.26
C LEU A 88 -10.76 -16.16 6.83
N ARG A 89 -10.95 -15.10 7.61
CA ARG A 89 -10.43 -13.74 7.37
C ARG A 89 -9.66 -13.26 8.59
N ASN A 90 -8.41 -12.84 8.38
CA ASN A 90 -7.53 -12.31 9.41
C ASN A 90 -7.01 -10.94 8.99
N CYS A 91 -7.17 -9.93 9.85
CA CYS A 91 -7.00 -8.54 9.42
C CYS A 91 -6.04 -7.77 10.33
N TYR A 92 -5.21 -6.97 9.69
CA TYR A 92 -4.51 -5.86 10.32
C TYR A 92 -5.43 -4.64 10.37
N ASN A 93 -5.47 -3.96 11.50
CA ASN A 93 -6.15 -2.68 11.64
C ASN A 93 -5.13 -1.56 11.84
N LEU A 94 -5.06 -0.64 10.89
CA LEU A 94 -4.06 0.43 10.84
C LEU A 94 -4.74 1.79 11.00
N SER A 95 -4.18 2.65 11.84
CA SER A 95 -4.60 4.05 11.95
C SER A 95 -3.98 4.85 10.81
N VAL A 96 -4.82 5.58 10.07
CA VAL A 96 -4.42 6.39 8.90
C VAL A 96 -5.18 7.71 8.90
N ASP A 97 -4.71 8.69 8.15
CA ASP A 97 -5.41 9.96 7.95
C ASP A 97 -6.43 9.80 6.80
N LYS A 98 -7.71 9.94 7.09
CA LYS A 98 -8.77 9.96 6.06
C LYS A 98 -8.46 10.99 4.96
N GLY A 99 -8.60 10.57 3.71
CA GLY A 99 -8.37 11.45 2.56
C GLY A 99 -6.89 11.74 2.25
N ARG A 100 -5.94 11.25 3.05
CA ARG A 100 -4.51 11.31 2.72
C ARG A 100 -4.13 10.10 1.87
N ARG A 101 -3.22 10.31 0.91
CA ARG A 101 -2.73 9.22 0.08
C ARG A 101 -1.65 8.43 0.82
N TYR A 102 -1.73 7.12 0.71
CA TYR A 102 -0.72 6.20 1.20
C TYR A 102 -0.22 5.31 0.06
N LEU A 103 1.09 5.12 0.00
CA LEU A 103 1.66 3.90 -0.56
C LEU A 103 1.52 2.81 0.50
N VAL A 104 0.83 1.73 0.15
CA VAL A 104 0.65 0.55 0.99
C VAL A 104 1.38 -0.60 0.30
N ARG A 105 2.25 -1.29 1.05
CA ARG A 105 3.03 -2.44 0.57
C ARG A 105 2.90 -3.62 1.53
N ALA A 106 2.55 -4.77 0.99
CA ALA A 106 2.54 -6.04 1.71
C ALA A 106 3.54 -7.00 1.07
N THR A 107 4.42 -7.61 1.86
CA THR A 107 5.44 -8.57 1.38
C THR A 107 5.23 -9.92 2.01
N PHE A 108 5.39 -10.97 1.19
CA PHE A 108 5.11 -12.35 1.54
C PHE A 108 6.33 -13.20 1.25
N VAL A 109 7.03 -13.66 2.29
CA VAL A 109 8.20 -14.55 2.15
C VAL A 109 7.86 -15.89 2.79
N TYR A 110 7.55 -16.90 1.97
CA TYR A 110 7.15 -18.23 2.47
C TYR A 110 8.36 -19.11 2.76
N ARG A 111 9.22 -19.31 1.74
CA ARG A 111 10.48 -20.08 1.80
C ARG A 111 10.41 -21.38 2.62
N ASN A 112 9.29 -22.08 2.50
CA ASN A 112 9.05 -23.36 3.17
C ASN A 112 9.31 -23.33 4.69
N TYR A 113 8.90 -22.24 5.36
CA TYR A 113 9.11 -22.07 6.81
C TYR A 113 8.56 -23.23 7.67
N ASP A 114 7.49 -23.89 7.19
CA ASP A 114 6.79 -25.00 7.84
C ASP A 114 7.30 -26.40 7.43
N GLY A 115 8.14 -26.49 6.39
CA GLY A 115 8.66 -27.76 5.88
C GLY A 115 7.69 -28.56 5.01
N LEU A 116 6.52 -28.02 4.66
CA LEU A 116 5.50 -28.73 3.87
C LEU A 116 5.73 -28.70 2.36
N ASN A 117 6.58 -27.80 1.89
CA ASN A 117 6.88 -27.52 0.48
C ASN A 117 5.62 -27.26 -0.36
N ASN A 118 4.62 -26.63 0.25
CA ASN A 118 3.34 -26.31 -0.36
C ASN A 118 3.04 -24.82 -0.17
N GLY A 119 3.49 -24.01 -1.13
CA GLY A 119 3.29 -22.57 -1.08
C GLY A 119 1.80 -22.19 -1.02
N PRO A 120 1.39 -21.28 -0.13
CA PRO A 120 -0.02 -20.97 0.07
C PRO A 120 -0.61 -20.12 -1.06
N VAL A 121 -1.92 -20.28 -1.25
CA VAL A 121 -2.77 -19.44 -2.09
C VAL A 121 -3.86 -18.83 -1.24
N PHE A 122 -3.95 -17.51 -1.23
CA PHE A 122 -4.93 -16.77 -0.43
C PHE A 122 -5.18 -15.39 -1.03
N ASP A 123 -6.27 -14.77 -0.63
CA ASP A 123 -6.65 -13.46 -1.15
C ASP A 123 -6.25 -12.35 -0.16
N LEU A 124 -5.80 -11.23 -0.71
CA LEU A 124 -5.50 -10.00 -0.01
C LEU A 124 -6.62 -8.99 -0.27
N TYR A 125 -7.15 -8.41 0.80
CA TYR A 125 -8.22 -7.42 0.78
C TYR A 125 -7.75 -6.09 1.37
N LEU A 126 -8.23 -5.00 0.78
CA LEU A 126 -8.09 -3.64 1.28
C LEU A 126 -9.48 -3.15 1.73
N GLY A 127 -9.67 -3.02 3.04
CA GLY A 127 -11.01 -2.91 3.62
C GLY A 127 -11.86 -4.13 3.23
N PRO A 128 -13.10 -3.96 2.75
CA PRO A 128 -13.96 -5.04 2.31
C PRO A 128 -13.71 -5.46 0.86
N ASN A 129 -12.81 -4.80 0.13
CA ASN A 129 -12.62 -5.01 -1.31
C ASN A 129 -11.43 -5.93 -1.62
N PRO A 130 -11.55 -6.85 -2.60
CA PRO A 130 -10.42 -7.64 -3.07
C PRO A 130 -9.34 -6.75 -3.67
N TRP A 131 -8.08 -6.97 -3.28
CA TRP A 131 -6.92 -6.26 -3.80
C TRP A 131 -6.06 -7.16 -4.71
N ALA A 132 -5.70 -8.36 -4.26
CA ALA A 132 -4.88 -9.30 -5.02
C ALA A 132 -5.08 -10.75 -4.58
N GLU A 133 -4.84 -11.71 -5.47
CA GLU A 133 -4.59 -13.10 -5.09
C GLU A 133 -3.09 -13.29 -4.91
N ILE A 134 -2.69 -13.88 -3.79
CA ILE A 134 -1.30 -14.22 -3.49
C ILE A 134 -1.11 -15.71 -3.77
N ASP A 135 -0.28 -16.03 -4.77
CA ASP A 135 0.07 -17.42 -5.13
C ASP A 135 1.57 -17.65 -4.96
N LEU A 136 1.92 -18.38 -3.90
CA LEU A 136 3.31 -18.72 -3.55
C LEU A 136 3.68 -20.16 -3.95
N ARG A 137 2.88 -20.84 -4.78
CA ARG A 137 3.17 -22.24 -5.20
C ARG A 137 4.41 -22.35 -6.09
N GLN A 138 4.68 -21.32 -6.89
CA GLN A 138 5.76 -21.31 -7.90
C GLN A 138 6.88 -20.32 -7.55
N VAL A 139 6.69 -19.48 -6.53
CA VAL A 139 7.65 -18.45 -6.11
C VAL A 139 7.77 -18.47 -4.60
N ASN A 140 8.98 -18.24 -4.10
CA ASN A 140 9.25 -18.24 -2.66
C ASN A 140 8.83 -16.94 -1.97
N ASP A 141 8.77 -15.87 -2.75
CA ASP A 141 8.58 -14.51 -2.29
C ASP A 141 7.82 -13.69 -3.34
N THR A 142 6.89 -12.86 -2.88
CA THR A 142 6.17 -11.89 -3.70
C THR A 142 5.76 -10.69 -2.86
N GLY A 143 5.30 -9.62 -3.51
CA GLY A 143 4.82 -8.43 -2.83
C GLY A 143 3.79 -7.69 -3.67
N GLU A 144 2.93 -6.95 -2.97
CA GLU A 144 1.88 -6.14 -3.56
C GLU A 144 2.04 -4.70 -3.10
N GLU A 145 1.88 -3.75 -4.02
CA GLU A 145 1.95 -2.31 -3.74
C GLU A 145 0.76 -1.59 -4.39
N ILE A 146 0.15 -0.68 -3.62
CA ILE A 146 -0.96 0.15 -4.07
C ILE A 146 -0.82 1.57 -3.53
N LEU A 147 -1.18 2.56 -4.35
CA LEU A 147 -1.44 3.92 -3.88
C LEU A 147 -2.94 4.07 -3.65
N HIS A 148 -3.34 4.31 -2.40
CA HIS A 148 -4.74 4.36 -1.98
C HIS A 148 -5.02 5.61 -1.14
N ILE A 149 -6.25 6.10 -1.22
CA ILE A 149 -6.78 7.16 -0.36
C ILE A 149 -7.88 6.54 0.52
N PRO A 150 -7.63 6.33 1.82
CA PRO A 150 -8.61 5.77 2.74
C PRO A 150 -9.84 6.67 2.89
N THR A 151 -11.00 6.04 3.07
CA THR A 151 -12.29 6.72 3.27
C THR A 151 -12.67 6.90 4.74
N SER A 152 -11.90 6.33 5.67
CA SER A 152 -11.98 6.50 7.12
C SER A 152 -10.58 6.62 7.73
N ASP A 153 -10.49 6.92 9.03
CA ASP A 153 -9.22 6.99 9.76
C ASP A 153 -8.65 5.60 10.16
N SER A 154 -9.24 4.54 9.60
CA SER A 154 -8.89 3.15 9.84
C SER A 154 -8.80 2.41 8.52
N LEU A 155 -7.64 1.82 8.24
CA LEU A 155 -7.43 1.00 7.05
C LEU A 155 -7.20 -0.44 7.46
N GLN A 156 -8.03 -1.34 6.93
CA GLN A 156 -7.91 -2.77 7.19
C GLN A 156 -7.18 -3.45 6.03
N ILE A 157 -6.22 -4.31 6.36
CA ILE A 157 -5.54 -5.18 5.39
C ILE A 157 -5.80 -6.62 5.81
N CYS A 158 -6.59 -7.33 5.03
CA CYS A 158 -7.09 -8.64 5.40
C CYS A 158 -6.54 -9.74 4.51
N LEU A 159 -6.06 -10.82 5.13
CA LEU A 159 -5.69 -12.06 4.47
C LEU A 159 -6.86 -13.04 4.62
N VAL A 160 -7.40 -13.49 3.49
CA VAL A 160 -8.58 -14.34 3.42
C VAL A 160 -8.19 -15.68 2.81
N LYS A 161 -8.53 -16.78 3.49
CA LYS A 161 -8.24 -18.11 2.98
C LYS A 161 -9.02 -18.39 1.71
N ASN A 162 -8.31 -18.84 0.69
CA ASN A 162 -8.87 -19.30 -0.58
C ASN A 162 -8.51 -20.79 -0.74
N GLY A 163 -9.18 -21.65 0.04
CA GLY A 163 -8.91 -23.08 0.11
C GLY A 163 -8.28 -23.53 1.43
N THR A 164 -7.44 -24.57 1.38
CA THR A 164 -6.90 -25.25 2.57
C THR A 164 -5.54 -24.73 3.03
N THR A 165 -4.89 -23.88 2.23
CA THR A 165 -3.56 -23.38 2.55
C THR A 165 -3.62 -22.26 3.61
N THR A 166 -2.48 -22.00 4.23
CA THR A 166 -2.39 -21.06 5.37
C THR A 166 -1.83 -19.72 4.90
N PRO A 167 -2.59 -18.61 5.01
CA PRO A 167 -2.11 -17.28 4.65
C PRO A 167 -0.91 -16.89 5.51
N VAL A 168 0.05 -16.20 4.89
CA VAL A 168 1.29 -15.72 5.52
C VAL A 168 1.50 -14.25 5.18
N ILE A 169 2.27 -13.53 5.99
CA ILE A 169 2.75 -12.17 5.70
C ILE A 169 4.04 -11.90 6.46
N SER A 170 5.01 -11.24 5.81
CA SER A 170 6.32 -10.93 6.38
C SER A 170 6.44 -9.45 6.73
N THR A 171 5.98 -8.56 5.86
CA THR A 171 5.95 -7.12 6.17
C THR A 171 4.67 -6.44 5.72
N LEU A 172 4.28 -5.41 6.46
CA LEU A 172 3.25 -4.46 6.10
C LEU A 172 3.75 -3.04 6.31
N GLU A 173 3.82 -2.27 5.23
CA GLU A 173 4.47 -0.97 5.19
C GLU A 173 3.53 0.09 4.58
N LEU A 174 3.37 1.22 5.28
CA LEU A 174 2.59 2.38 4.81
C LEU A 174 3.45 3.63 4.81
N ARG A 175 3.35 4.39 3.71
CA ARG A 175 4.07 5.66 3.51
C ARG A 175 3.07 6.74 3.16
N PRO A 176 2.83 7.72 4.04
CA PRO A 176 2.02 8.87 3.70
C PRO A 176 2.67 9.66 2.57
N MET A 177 1.84 10.19 1.67
CA MET A 177 2.29 11.00 0.53
C MET A 177 1.59 12.36 0.55
N GLU A 178 2.14 13.31 -0.21
CA GLU A 178 1.50 14.60 -0.46
C GLU A 178 0.14 14.42 -1.14
N LYS A 179 -0.85 15.24 -0.76
CA LYS A 179 -2.24 15.12 -1.20
C LYS A 179 -2.40 15.25 -2.72
N ASP A 180 -1.54 16.05 -3.34
CA ASP A 180 -1.61 16.34 -4.77
C ASP A 180 -0.87 15.33 -5.65
N ALA A 181 -0.11 14.41 -5.03
CA ALA A 181 0.61 13.39 -5.76
C ALA A 181 -0.33 12.28 -6.28
N TYR A 182 -0.12 11.84 -7.52
CA TYR A 182 -0.79 10.69 -8.14
C TYR A 182 -2.32 10.75 -8.25
N ILE A 183 -2.94 11.95 -8.30
CA ILE A 183 -4.40 12.11 -8.42
C ILE A 183 -4.96 11.31 -9.61
N THR A 184 -5.93 10.44 -9.32
CA THR A 184 -6.67 9.64 -10.31
C THR A 184 -8.09 10.19 -10.45
N LYS A 185 -8.72 9.98 -11.61
CA LYS A 185 -10.15 10.33 -11.80
C LYS A 185 -11.06 9.45 -10.94
N SER A 186 -10.70 8.19 -10.77
CA SER A 186 -11.37 7.23 -9.91
C SER A 186 -10.41 6.08 -9.56
N GLY A 187 -10.69 5.42 -8.45
CA GLY A 187 -9.96 4.23 -8.02
C GLY A 187 -8.56 4.50 -7.47
N SER A 188 -7.89 3.42 -7.11
CA SER A 188 -6.53 3.36 -6.59
C SER A 188 -5.55 2.93 -7.68
N LEU A 189 -4.25 3.08 -7.42
CA LEU A 189 -3.20 2.72 -8.37
C LEU A 189 -2.44 1.51 -7.86
N LYS A 190 -2.69 0.33 -8.44
CA LYS A 190 -1.88 -0.87 -8.17
C LYS A 190 -0.59 -0.77 -8.98
N LEU A 191 0.55 -1.01 -8.36
CA LEU A 191 1.85 -0.93 -9.04
C LEU A 191 1.92 -2.02 -10.12
N PHE A 192 2.28 -1.63 -11.34
CA PHE A 192 2.60 -2.59 -12.41
C PHE A 192 4.13 -2.71 -12.57
N PHE A 193 4.83 -1.59 -12.69
CA PHE A 193 6.28 -1.52 -12.45
C PHE A 193 6.72 -0.08 -12.15
N ARG A 194 7.85 0.05 -11.46
CA ARG A 194 8.56 1.32 -11.24
C ARG A 194 10.03 1.13 -11.57
N ARG A 195 10.52 1.81 -12.59
CA ARG A 195 11.85 1.59 -13.17
C ARG A 195 12.64 2.86 -13.33
N TYR A 196 13.94 2.74 -13.14
CA TYR A 196 14.90 3.72 -13.59
C TYR A 196 15.91 3.04 -14.52
N TYR A 197 16.53 3.83 -15.39
CA TYR A 197 17.23 3.26 -16.54
C TYR A 197 18.74 3.26 -16.36
N SER A 198 19.26 2.14 -15.84
CA SER A 198 20.69 1.90 -15.61
C SER A 198 21.04 0.43 -15.83
N ASN A 199 22.24 0.16 -16.36
CA ASN A 199 22.76 -1.18 -16.65
C ASN A 199 23.54 -1.83 -15.49
N SER A 200 23.83 -1.08 -14.43
CA SER A 200 24.72 -1.48 -13.32
C SER A 200 24.20 -1.04 -11.95
N GLY A 201 22.96 -0.58 -11.88
CA GLY A 201 22.33 -0.10 -10.66
C GLY A 201 21.77 -1.20 -9.77
N SER A 202 21.43 -0.83 -8.52
CA SER A 202 20.70 -1.66 -7.56
C SER A 202 19.30 -1.08 -7.28
N ASN A 203 18.46 -1.81 -6.55
CA ASN A 203 17.16 -1.27 -6.15
C ASN A 203 17.35 0.00 -5.29
N ILE A 204 16.58 1.03 -5.61
CA ILE A 204 16.56 2.28 -4.83
C ILE A 204 15.32 2.25 -3.95
N ARG A 205 15.51 2.54 -2.65
CA ARG A 205 14.47 2.66 -1.62
C ARG A 205 14.86 3.77 -0.65
N TYR A 206 14.19 3.88 0.48
CA TYR A 206 14.65 4.70 1.60
C TYR A 206 16.11 4.36 1.98
N MET A 207 16.99 5.30 2.31
CA MET A 207 16.79 6.77 2.44
C MET A 207 16.97 7.57 1.13
N ARG A 208 17.08 6.90 -0.02
CA ARG A 208 17.34 7.52 -1.33
C ARG A 208 16.06 7.93 -2.09
N ASP A 209 14.91 7.48 -1.62
CA ASP A 209 13.58 7.90 -2.05
C ASP A 209 12.77 8.29 -0.81
N VAL A 210 12.28 9.54 -0.77
CA VAL A 210 11.60 10.11 0.39
C VAL A 210 10.27 9.42 0.70
N TYR A 211 9.64 8.77 -0.28
CA TYR A 211 8.42 8.00 -0.09
C TYR A 211 8.68 6.49 0.03
N ASP A 212 9.94 6.08 0.15
CA ASP A 212 10.34 4.67 0.21
C ASP A 212 9.76 3.82 -0.94
N ARG A 213 9.63 4.43 -2.12
CA ARG A 213 9.28 3.72 -3.34
C ARG A 213 10.47 2.86 -3.78
N THR A 214 10.18 1.63 -4.19
CA THR A 214 11.20 0.75 -4.78
C THR A 214 11.34 1.07 -6.27
N TRP A 215 12.47 1.62 -6.68
CA TRP A 215 12.85 1.77 -8.09
C TRP A 215 13.76 0.62 -8.50
N VAL A 216 13.37 -0.11 -9.54
CA VAL A 216 14.11 -1.26 -10.06
C VAL A 216 14.95 -0.83 -11.27
N PRO A 217 16.26 -1.14 -11.31
CA PRO A 217 17.09 -0.85 -12.48
C PRO A 217 16.62 -1.72 -13.66
N PHE A 218 16.50 -1.12 -14.83
CA PHE A 218 16.18 -1.86 -16.05
C PHE A 218 16.92 -1.28 -17.25
N PHE A 219 17.43 -2.15 -18.11
CA PHE A 219 18.14 -1.71 -19.31
C PHE A 219 18.01 -2.73 -20.45
N MET A 220 17.91 -2.24 -21.68
CA MET A 220 17.81 -3.06 -22.89
C MET A 220 19.09 -2.93 -23.74
N LYS A 221 19.38 -3.94 -24.55
CA LYS A 221 20.60 -3.99 -25.38
C LYS A 221 20.59 -2.93 -26.49
N GLU A 222 19.40 -2.54 -26.94
CA GLU A 222 19.15 -1.56 -27.99
C GLU A 222 19.28 -0.11 -27.49
N TRP A 223 19.57 0.08 -26.19
CA TRP A 223 19.70 1.40 -25.57
C TRP A 223 21.17 1.71 -25.24
N LYS A 224 21.46 3.01 -25.11
CA LYS A 224 22.70 3.55 -24.56
C LYS A 224 22.38 4.29 -23.28
N GLN A 225 23.15 4.03 -22.22
CA GLN A 225 22.97 4.71 -20.93
C GLN A 225 23.62 6.09 -20.99
N ILE A 226 22.95 7.06 -20.42
CA ILE A 226 23.47 8.40 -20.11
C ILE A 226 23.40 8.57 -18.61
N SER A 227 24.42 9.18 -18.01
CA SER A 227 24.42 9.52 -16.60
C SER A 227 25.06 10.88 -16.36
N THR A 228 24.77 11.48 -15.21
CA THR A 228 25.41 12.70 -14.74
C THR A 228 25.81 12.59 -13.27
N THR A 229 26.89 13.28 -12.90
CA THR A 229 27.30 13.44 -11.49
C THR A 229 26.69 14.69 -10.86
N LEU A 230 26.16 15.61 -11.68
CA LEU A 230 25.55 16.86 -11.23
C LEU A 230 24.23 16.62 -10.51
N GLN A 231 23.88 17.51 -9.60
CA GLN A 231 22.56 17.50 -8.96
C GLN A 231 21.49 17.92 -9.98
N VAL A 232 20.42 17.14 -10.06
CA VAL A 232 19.17 17.48 -10.74
C VAL A 232 18.19 18.04 -9.71
N ASP A 233 17.48 19.10 -10.07
CA ASP A 233 16.35 19.61 -9.30
C ASP A 233 15.15 18.65 -9.44
N ILE A 234 14.83 17.96 -8.34
CA ILE A 234 13.72 17.01 -8.23
C ILE A 234 12.46 17.63 -7.63
N SER A 235 12.42 18.96 -7.50
CA SER A 235 11.27 19.70 -6.94
C SER A 235 10.07 19.62 -7.87
N ASN A 236 9.31 18.53 -7.76
CA ASN A 236 8.01 18.36 -8.38
C ASN A 236 7.05 17.64 -7.42
N THR A 237 5.78 17.52 -7.78
CA THR A 237 4.75 16.87 -6.94
C THR A 237 5.08 15.41 -6.56
N TYR A 238 5.86 14.70 -7.38
CA TYR A 238 6.15 13.27 -7.22
C TYR A 238 7.49 13.02 -6.52
N VAL A 239 8.36 14.02 -6.42
CA VAL A 239 9.70 13.99 -5.83
C VAL A 239 10.45 12.68 -6.17
N PRO A 240 10.68 12.33 -7.45
CA PRO A 240 11.35 11.08 -7.81
C PRO A 240 12.77 11.04 -7.23
N SER A 241 13.29 9.83 -6.99
CA SER A 241 14.63 9.67 -6.39
C SER A 241 15.72 10.32 -7.25
N GLN A 242 16.64 11.02 -6.59
CA GLN A 242 17.78 11.65 -7.23
C GLN A 242 18.67 10.64 -7.99
N ASP A 243 18.86 9.46 -7.41
CA ASP A 243 19.65 8.38 -8.01
C ASP A 243 18.97 7.81 -9.26
N ALA A 244 17.63 7.80 -9.29
CA ALA A 244 16.88 7.40 -10.47
C ALA A 244 17.03 8.44 -11.59
N ILE A 245 16.88 9.73 -11.27
CA ILE A 245 16.85 10.80 -12.28
C ILE A 245 18.24 11.12 -12.86
N LYS A 246 19.33 10.86 -12.13
CA LYS A 246 20.71 11.03 -12.63
C LYS A 246 21.09 10.07 -13.76
N ASN A 247 20.29 9.04 -14.01
CA ASN A 247 20.49 8.08 -15.08
C ASN A 247 19.38 8.21 -16.13
N ALA A 248 19.68 7.91 -17.39
CA ALA A 248 18.71 7.86 -18.47
C ALA A 248 19.06 6.83 -19.54
N ALA A 249 18.03 6.31 -20.21
CA ALA A 249 18.16 5.57 -21.46
C ALA A 249 17.93 6.48 -22.66
N THR A 250 18.73 6.30 -23.70
CA THR A 250 18.52 6.82 -25.07
C THR A 250 18.64 5.65 -26.05
N PRO A 251 17.96 5.66 -27.22
CA PRO A 251 18.16 4.61 -28.22
C PRO A 251 19.61 4.62 -28.72
N ALA A 252 20.18 3.43 -28.94
CA ALA A 252 21.52 3.28 -29.50
C ALA A 252 21.57 3.69 -30.98
N ASP A 253 20.52 3.34 -31.74
CA ASP A 253 20.24 3.94 -33.04
C ASP A 253 19.58 5.31 -32.84
N THR A 254 20.32 6.38 -33.13
CA THR A 254 19.87 7.77 -32.92
C THR A 254 18.69 8.20 -33.78
N SER A 255 18.32 7.40 -34.80
CA SER A 255 17.16 7.61 -35.65
C SER A 255 15.91 6.85 -35.16
N ALA A 256 16.10 5.81 -34.34
CA ALA A 256 15.02 4.99 -33.82
C ALA A 256 14.31 5.66 -32.63
N PRO A 257 13.02 5.34 -32.39
CA PRO A 257 12.33 5.75 -31.18
C PRO A 257 12.84 4.98 -29.95
N LEU A 258 12.89 5.62 -28.78
CA LEU A 258 13.04 4.90 -27.52
C LEU A 258 11.74 4.16 -27.24
N THR A 259 11.80 2.82 -27.18
CA THR A 259 10.59 1.98 -27.13
C THR A 259 10.59 1.11 -25.87
N ILE A 260 9.51 1.20 -25.08
CA ILE A 260 9.30 0.40 -23.87
C ILE A 260 7.99 -0.36 -24.03
N LYS A 261 8.06 -1.68 -23.93
CA LYS A 261 6.91 -2.57 -24.07
C LYS A 261 6.62 -3.32 -22.78
N TRP A 262 5.34 -3.54 -22.53
CA TRP A 262 4.88 -4.46 -21.50
C TRP A 262 3.56 -5.09 -21.93
N SER A 263 3.28 -6.27 -21.39
CA SER A 263 2.05 -7.00 -21.66
C SER A 263 1.37 -7.45 -20.37
N SER A 264 0.07 -7.68 -20.45
CA SER A 264 -0.71 -8.29 -19.38
C SER A 264 -1.62 -9.38 -19.93
N LYS A 265 -1.85 -10.41 -19.12
CA LYS A 265 -2.81 -11.47 -19.43
C LYS A 265 -4.25 -10.95 -19.49
N ASN A 266 -4.54 -9.86 -18.79
CA ASN A 266 -5.83 -9.20 -18.81
C ASN A 266 -5.77 -7.99 -19.77
N SER A 267 -6.43 -8.11 -20.92
CA SER A 267 -6.49 -7.06 -21.95
C SER A 267 -7.28 -5.83 -21.52
N ASP A 268 -8.13 -5.95 -20.50
CA ASP A 268 -9.00 -4.88 -20.02
C ASP A 268 -8.30 -3.98 -18.99
N HIS A 269 -7.07 -4.31 -18.62
CA HIS A 269 -6.28 -3.49 -17.71
C HIS A 269 -6.09 -2.08 -18.25
N GLN A 270 -6.35 -1.14 -17.36
CA GLN A 270 -6.26 0.28 -17.58
C GLN A 270 -5.02 0.82 -16.90
N TYR A 271 -4.16 1.51 -17.66
CA TYR A 271 -2.85 1.96 -17.19
C TYR A 271 -2.79 3.46 -16.96
N TYR A 272 -2.15 3.84 -15.86
CA TYR A 272 -1.62 5.19 -15.65
C TYR A 272 -0.09 5.16 -15.80
N LEU A 273 0.45 6.17 -16.49
CA LEU A 273 1.88 6.33 -16.75
C LEU A 273 2.38 7.63 -16.12
N TYR A 274 3.56 7.57 -15.51
CA TYR A 274 4.31 8.72 -15.01
C TYR A 274 5.75 8.59 -15.53
N ALA A 275 6.06 9.36 -16.58
CA ALA A 275 7.37 9.36 -17.22
C ALA A 275 8.15 10.60 -16.75
N HIS A 276 9.31 10.37 -16.14
CA HIS A 276 10.16 11.41 -15.56
C HIS A 276 11.33 11.74 -16.48
N PHE A 277 11.48 13.03 -16.77
CA PHE A 277 12.48 13.54 -17.69
C PHE A 277 13.29 14.66 -17.06
N ALA A 278 14.60 14.63 -17.26
CA ALA A 278 15.52 15.75 -17.03
C ALA A 278 16.62 15.68 -18.10
N GLU A 279 16.95 16.82 -18.71
CA GLU A 279 18.11 16.90 -19.58
C GLU A 279 19.36 16.91 -18.71
N ILE A 280 20.10 15.80 -18.74
CA ILE A 280 21.26 15.53 -17.90
C ILE A 280 22.58 15.66 -18.65
N GLN A 281 22.55 15.90 -19.96
CA GLN A 281 23.71 16.23 -20.76
C GLN A 281 23.84 17.75 -20.89
N ASP A 282 25.07 18.23 -21.02
CA ASP A 282 25.31 19.63 -21.37
C ASP A 282 25.26 19.78 -22.89
N LEU A 283 24.16 20.35 -23.39
CA LEU A 283 23.93 20.52 -24.82
C LEU A 283 24.71 21.72 -25.35
N GLN A 284 25.39 21.54 -26.48
CA GLN A 284 26.00 22.64 -27.22
C GLN A 284 24.95 23.59 -27.79
N ALA A 285 25.34 24.81 -28.17
CA ALA A 285 24.41 25.82 -28.69
C ALA A 285 23.67 25.39 -29.98
N ASN A 286 24.23 24.45 -30.73
CA ASN A 286 23.63 23.86 -31.93
C ASN A 286 22.91 22.52 -31.66
N GLU A 287 22.89 22.05 -30.41
CA GLU A 287 22.25 20.81 -30.02
C GLU A 287 20.87 21.05 -29.42
N THR A 288 19.90 20.23 -29.83
CA THR A 288 18.52 20.31 -29.36
C THR A 288 18.00 18.91 -29.09
N ARG A 289 17.17 18.78 -28.04
CA ARG A 289 16.42 17.57 -27.76
C ARG A 289 14.94 17.87 -27.71
N GLU A 290 14.20 17.37 -28.69
CA GLU A 290 12.75 17.50 -28.81
C GLU A 290 12.16 16.17 -29.32
N PHE A 291 11.13 15.66 -28.64
CA PHE A 291 10.49 14.41 -29.00
C PHE A 291 9.01 14.36 -28.62
N ASN A 292 8.27 13.47 -29.26
CA ASN A 292 6.86 13.22 -29.01
C ASN A 292 6.69 11.94 -28.19
N LEU A 293 5.69 11.92 -27.32
CA LEU A 293 5.32 10.73 -26.55
C LEU A 293 4.09 10.08 -27.17
N SER A 294 4.20 8.79 -27.46
CA SER A 294 3.07 7.98 -27.93
C SER A 294 2.89 6.72 -27.10
N LEU A 295 1.64 6.28 -26.97
CA LEU A 295 1.27 4.98 -26.42
C LEU A 295 0.42 4.27 -27.47
N ASN A 296 0.86 3.10 -27.92
CA ASN A 296 0.19 2.31 -28.96
C ASN A 296 -0.10 3.12 -30.24
N GLY A 297 0.87 3.94 -30.66
CA GLY A 297 0.75 4.80 -31.84
C GLY A 297 -0.05 6.09 -31.63
N VAL A 298 -0.78 6.23 -30.52
CA VAL A 298 -1.52 7.45 -30.19
C VAL A 298 -0.62 8.42 -29.44
N GLN A 299 -0.33 9.57 -30.06
CA GLN A 299 0.43 10.64 -29.42
C GLN A 299 -0.43 11.34 -28.36
N PHE A 300 0.15 11.56 -27.18
CA PHE A 300 -0.54 12.24 -26.07
C PHE A 300 0.24 13.42 -25.49
N TYR A 301 1.48 13.65 -25.95
CA TYR A 301 2.26 14.84 -25.63
C TYR A 301 3.19 15.19 -26.80
N VAL A 302 2.99 16.38 -27.38
CA VAL A 302 3.61 16.82 -28.64
C VAL A 302 3.77 18.35 -28.65
N PRO A 303 4.97 18.90 -28.86
CA PRO A 303 6.29 18.31 -28.62
C PRO A 303 6.70 18.39 -27.14
N PHE A 304 7.65 17.56 -26.73
CA PHE A 304 8.28 17.63 -25.42
C PHE A 304 9.76 18.02 -25.52
N VAL A 305 10.17 18.98 -24.68
CA VAL A 305 11.56 19.42 -24.51
C VAL A 305 11.93 19.28 -23.03
N PRO A 306 12.87 18.39 -22.66
CA PRO A 306 13.29 18.25 -21.27
C PRO A 306 14.05 19.49 -20.78
N ARG A 307 13.90 19.82 -19.49
CA ARG A 307 14.60 20.96 -18.86
C ARG A 307 15.98 20.51 -18.37
N LYS A 308 16.99 21.37 -18.55
CA LYS A 308 18.35 21.12 -18.07
C LYS A 308 18.37 20.99 -16.55
N LEU A 309 18.84 19.83 -16.07
CA LEU A 309 18.98 19.49 -14.67
C LEU A 309 17.74 19.82 -13.81
N ALA A 310 16.54 19.71 -14.39
CA ALA A 310 15.29 19.92 -13.67
C ALA A 310 14.25 18.92 -14.14
N VAL A 311 13.63 18.23 -13.19
CA VAL A 311 12.70 17.15 -13.51
C VAL A 311 11.36 17.68 -14.02
N PHE A 312 10.81 17.01 -15.01
CA PHE A 312 9.42 17.19 -15.44
C PHE A 312 8.77 15.82 -15.60
N THR A 313 7.59 15.65 -15.02
CA THR A 313 6.82 14.40 -15.12
C THR A 313 5.71 14.57 -16.14
N VAL A 314 5.76 13.81 -17.23
CA VAL A 314 4.61 13.67 -18.13
C VAL A 314 3.74 12.52 -17.63
N LEU A 315 2.45 12.79 -17.43
CA LEU A 315 1.50 11.83 -16.90
C LEU A 315 0.31 11.59 -17.85
N SER A 316 -0.28 10.40 -17.77
CA SER A 316 -1.56 10.11 -18.43
C SER A 316 -2.73 10.64 -17.58
N ARG A 317 -3.44 11.67 -18.08
CA ARG A 317 -4.58 12.30 -17.35
C ARG A 317 -5.82 11.41 -17.21
N SER A 318 -5.87 10.31 -17.94
CA SER A 318 -6.92 9.30 -17.90
C SER A 318 -6.28 7.93 -18.11
N PRO A 319 -6.87 6.85 -17.56
CA PRO A 319 -6.34 5.52 -17.78
C PRO A 319 -6.39 5.18 -19.27
N ARG A 320 -5.41 4.41 -19.73
CA ARG A 320 -5.32 3.95 -21.12
C ARG A 320 -5.38 2.43 -21.16
N THR A 321 -6.23 1.88 -22.00
CA THR A 321 -6.20 0.44 -22.34
C THR A 321 -5.22 0.19 -23.47
N CYS A 322 -4.66 -1.00 -23.50
CA CYS A 322 -3.75 -1.42 -24.55
C CYS A 322 -4.38 -2.59 -25.32
N ASN A 323 -4.66 -2.37 -26.60
CA ASN A 323 -5.27 -3.38 -27.47
C ASN A 323 -4.48 -4.70 -27.43
N GLY A 324 -5.17 -5.82 -27.23
CA GLY A 324 -4.55 -7.13 -27.14
C GLY A 324 -3.70 -7.36 -25.88
N GLY A 325 -3.79 -6.48 -24.88
CA GLY A 325 -3.00 -6.56 -23.66
C GLY A 325 -1.53 -6.15 -23.84
N GLU A 326 -1.14 -5.65 -25.01
CA GLU A 326 0.23 -5.21 -25.31
C GLU A 326 0.33 -3.68 -25.38
N CYS A 327 1.11 -3.12 -24.47
CA CYS A 327 1.43 -1.71 -24.44
C CYS A 327 2.80 -1.44 -25.07
N ASN A 328 2.86 -0.40 -25.89
CA ASN A 328 4.04 0.07 -26.60
C ASN A 328 4.17 1.58 -26.40
N PHE A 329 4.95 1.97 -25.40
CA PHE A 329 5.27 3.37 -25.12
C PHE A 329 6.51 3.79 -25.89
N GLN A 330 6.42 4.87 -26.67
CA GLN A 330 7.50 5.33 -27.51
C GLN A 330 7.79 6.82 -27.34
N LEU A 331 9.08 7.15 -27.34
CA LEU A 331 9.58 8.51 -27.50
C LEU A 331 10.10 8.66 -28.92
N ILE A 332 9.56 9.61 -29.68
CA ILE A 332 9.81 9.76 -31.12
C ILE A 332 10.48 11.11 -31.35
N ARG A 333 11.74 11.10 -31.78
CA ARG A 333 12.52 12.29 -32.12
C ARG A 333 11.79 13.14 -33.16
N THR A 334 11.70 14.46 -32.96
CA THR A 334 11.16 15.38 -33.98
C THR A 334 12.23 15.77 -35.00
N ASN A 335 11.80 16.33 -36.14
CA ASN A 335 12.71 16.87 -37.14
C ASN A 335 13.52 18.10 -36.68
N ARG A 336 13.10 18.77 -35.59
CA ARG A 336 13.81 19.90 -34.98
C ARG A 336 14.90 19.48 -34.00
N SER A 337 14.91 18.22 -33.59
CA SER A 337 15.84 17.69 -32.61
C SER A 337 17.12 17.20 -33.29
N THR A 338 18.28 17.61 -32.79
CA THR A 338 19.58 17.06 -33.23
C THR A 338 19.98 15.82 -32.45
N LEU A 339 19.40 15.61 -31.27
CA LEU A 339 19.67 14.47 -30.39
C LEU A 339 18.48 13.48 -30.33
N PRO A 340 18.74 12.18 -30.04
CA PRO A 340 17.68 11.20 -29.77
C PRO A 340 16.88 11.54 -28.50
N PRO A 341 15.70 10.92 -28.27
CA PRO A 341 14.99 11.08 -27.01
C PRO A 341 15.76 10.48 -25.82
N LEU A 342 15.46 10.93 -24.61
CA LEU A 342 15.94 10.32 -23.36
C LEU A 342 14.79 10.05 -22.41
N LEU A 343 14.98 9.11 -21.49
CA LEU A 343 14.05 8.84 -20.38
C LEU A 343 14.83 8.49 -19.12
N ASN A 344 14.55 9.19 -18.03
CA ASN A 344 15.27 8.98 -16.77
C ASN A 344 14.61 7.87 -15.93
N ALA A 345 13.30 7.95 -15.77
CA ALA A 345 12.54 6.96 -15.01
C ALA A 345 11.09 6.85 -15.48
N LEU A 346 10.45 5.70 -15.22
CA LEU A 346 9.08 5.41 -15.61
C LEU A 346 8.35 4.63 -14.52
N GLU A 347 7.16 5.10 -14.17
CA GLU A 347 6.21 4.38 -13.34
C GLU A 347 4.97 4.03 -14.16
N VAL A 348 4.53 2.79 -14.06
CA VAL A 348 3.29 2.31 -14.65
C VAL A 348 2.46 1.65 -13.56
N TYR A 349 1.19 2.04 -13.50
CA TYR A 349 0.21 1.53 -12.55
C TYR A 349 -1.01 1.01 -13.29
N THR A 350 -1.63 -0.05 -12.77
CA THR A 350 -2.98 -0.44 -13.17
C THR A 350 -4.01 0.28 -12.29
N ALA A 351 -5.10 0.74 -12.90
CA ALA A 351 -6.24 1.30 -12.19
C ALA A 351 -7.03 0.16 -11.53
N ILE A 352 -7.31 0.28 -10.24
CA ILE A 352 -8.18 -0.65 -9.50
C ILE A 352 -9.33 0.13 -8.86
N GLN A 353 -10.55 -0.34 -9.05
CA GLN A 353 -11.75 0.27 -8.46
C GLN A 353 -12.23 -0.56 -7.28
N PHE A 354 -12.42 0.10 -6.15
CA PHE A 354 -13.03 -0.47 -4.95
C PHE A 354 -14.47 0.04 -4.88
N LEU A 355 -15.39 -0.81 -5.33
CA LEU A 355 -16.80 -0.44 -5.48
C LEU A 355 -17.61 -0.67 -4.20
N GLN A 356 -17.16 -1.60 -3.34
CA GLN A 356 -17.87 -1.94 -2.11
C GLN A 356 -17.57 -0.91 -1.01
N SER A 357 -18.62 -0.22 -0.59
CA SER A 357 -18.62 0.66 0.58
C SER A 357 -18.48 -0.16 1.85
N GLN A 358 -17.75 0.40 2.81
CA GLN A 358 -17.61 -0.16 4.16
C GLN A 358 -18.93 -0.02 4.92
N THR A 359 -19.13 -0.85 5.93
CA THR A 359 -20.22 -0.71 6.90
C THR A 359 -20.20 0.70 7.48
N ASP A 360 -21.38 1.24 7.76
CA ASP A 360 -21.52 2.55 8.41
C ASP A 360 -20.64 2.66 9.65
N GLU A 361 -19.92 3.77 9.75
CA GLU A 361 -18.88 3.99 10.76
C GLU A 361 -19.46 3.93 12.19
N SER A 362 -20.69 4.43 12.38
CA SER A 362 -21.34 4.40 13.69
C SER A 362 -21.70 2.98 14.12
N ASP A 363 -22.12 2.14 13.17
CA ASP A 363 -22.43 0.73 13.43
C ASP A 363 -21.14 -0.06 13.73
N VAL A 364 -20.04 0.22 12.99
CA VAL A 364 -18.72 -0.38 13.23
C VAL A 364 -18.20 -0.05 14.63
N ASP A 365 -18.28 1.23 15.03
CA ASP A 365 -17.84 1.68 16.35
C ASP A 365 -18.69 1.09 17.46
N ALA A 366 -20.01 1.01 17.25
CA ALA A 366 -20.94 0.39 18.18
C ALA A 366 -20.57 -1.09 18.43
N VAL A 367 -20.39 -1.89 17.38
CA VAL A 367 -20.04 -3.30 17.57
C VAL A 367 -18.65 -3.48 18.15
N LYS A 368 -17.66 -2.66 17.77
CA LYS A 368 -16.32 -2.70 18.39
C LYS A 368 -16.41 -2.39 19.89
N ASN A 369 -17.20 -1.40 20.29
CA ASN A 369 -17.40 -1.06 21.70
C ASN A 369 -18.11 -2.19 22.46
N ILE A 370 -19.14 -2.81 21.87
CA ILE A 370 -19.81 -4.00 22.42
C ILE A 370 -18.79 -5.14 22.61
N THR A 371 -17.94 -5.39 21.61
CA THR A 371 -16.91 -6.44 21.73
C THR A 371 -15.93 -6.16 22.86
N ALA A 372 -15.54 -4.90 23.05
CA ALA A 372 -14.62 -4.50 24.11
C ALA A 372 -15.27 -4.58 25.50
N THR A 373 -16.52 -4.11 25.63
CA THR A 373 -17.29 -4.10 26.88
C THR A 373 -17.43 -5.50 27.47
N TYR A 374 -17.69 -6.49 26.62
CA TYR A 374 -17.88 -7.88 27.05
C TYR A 374 -16.64 -8.76 26.85
N ALA A 375 -15.49 -8.18 26.48
CA ALA A 375 -14.26 -8.90 26.16
C ALA A 375 -14.48 -10.08 25.17
N LEU A 376 -15.35 -9.89 24.18
CA LEU A 376 -15.69 -10.92 23.20
C LEU A 376 -14.51 -11.20 22.27
N SER A 377 -14.09 -12.45 22.24
CA SER A 377 -13.01 -12.94 21.37
C SER A 377 -13.55 -13.98 20.40
N ARG A 378 -14.02 -13.53 19.23
CA ARG A 378 -14.46 -14.39 18.13
C ARG A 378 -13.52 -14.21 16.94
N ILE A 379 -12.92 -15.31 16.46
CA ILE A 379 -11.91 -15.24 15.39
C ILE A 379 -12.46 -14.71 14.06
N ASN A 380 -13.75 -14.97 13.78
CA ASN A 380 -14.42 -14.50 12.58
C ASN A 380 -14.86 -13.02 12.68
N TRP A 381 -14.69 -12.38 13.84
CA TRP A 381 -14.98 -10.96 14.04
C TRP A 381 -13.72 -10.11 13.81
N GLN A 382 -13.24 -10.17 12.57
CA GLN A 382 -12.13 -9.39 12.06
C GLN A 382 -12.53 -8.80 10.71
N GLY A 383 -12.02 -7.61 10.39
CA GLY A 383 -12.38 -6.91 9.16
C GLY A 383 -13.72 -6.15 9.27
N ASP A 384 -14.28 -5.80 8.12
CA ASP A 384 -15.58 -5.12 8.03
C ASP A 384 -16.72 -6.05 8.49
N PRO A 385 -17.62 -5.60 9.39
CA PRO A 385 -18.61 -6.48 10.02
C PRO A 385 -19.69 -7.00 9.06
N CYS A 386 -20.07 -6.24 8.03
CA CYS A 386 -21.16 -6.61 7.11
C CYS A 386 -20.68 -7.15 5.78
N VAL A 387 -19.53 -6.68 5.28
CA VAL A 387 -19.10 -6.94 3.90
C VAL A 387 -17.64 -7.44 3.77
N PRO A 388 -17.33 -8.20 2.71
CA PRO A 388 -18.29 -8.77 1.74
C PRO A 388 -19.16 -9.84 2.42
N GLN A 389 -20.37 -10.09 1.89
CA GLN A 389 -21.41 -10.86 2.59
C GLN A 389 -20.95 -12.26 3.05
N GLN A 390 -20.08 -12.91 2.27
CA GLN A 390 -19.50 -14.21 2.59
C GLN A 390 -18.50 -14.20 3.76
N LEU A 391 -18.02 -13.01 4.16
CA LEU A 391 -17.09 -12.80 5.28
C LEU A 391 -17.73 -12.02 6.43
N ARG A 392 -19.05 -11.77 6.36
CA ARG A 392 -19.82 -11.09 7.41
C ARG A 392 -19.60 -11.76 8.76
N TRP A 393 -19.54 -10.96 9.83
CA TRP A 393 -19.35 -11.49 11.18
C TRP A 393 -20.50 -12.41 11.60
N ASP A 394 -20.14 -13.51 12.25
CA ASP A 394 -21.12 -14.48 12.78
C ASP A 394 -22.05 -13.83 13.80
N GLY A 395 -23.36 -14.08 13.66
CA GLY A 395 -24.39 -13.49 14.51
C GLY A 395 -24.85 -12.09 14.07
N LEU A 396 -24.26 -11.50 13.02
CA LEU A 396 -24.77 -10.26 12.44
C LEU A 396 -25.69 -10.53 11.25
N ASN A 397 -26.70 -9.67 11.07
CA ASN A 397 -27.34 -9.44 9.78
C ASN A 397 -27.25 -7.97 9.42
N CYS A 398 -27.16 -7.68 8.13
CA CYS A 398 -26.98 -6.33 7.65
C CYS A 398 -27.88 -6.07 6.44
N ARG A 399 -28.42 -4.85 6.38
CA ARG A 399 -29.12 -4.35 5.20
C ARG A 399 -28.09 -3.80 4.22
N ASN A 400 -27.99 -4.46 3.07
CA ASN A 400 -27.13 -4.08 1.96
C ASN A 400 -28.02 -3.74 0.76
N THR A 401 -28.16 -2.45 0.42
CA THR A 401 -29.01 -2.03 -0.72
C THR A 401 -28.25 -2.14 -2.05
N ASP A 402 -27.01 -1.66 -2.07
CA ASP A 402 -26.09 -1.68 -3.21
C ASP A 402 -24.64 -1.56 -2.72
N MET A 403 -23.66 -1.60 -3.63
CA MET A 403 -22.24 -1.49 -3.27
C MET A 403 -21.83 -0.06 -2.85
N SER A 404 -22.54 0.98 -3.30
CA SER A 404 -22.22 2.38 -3.03
C SER A 404 -22.81 2.95 -1.73
N THR A 405 -23.75 2.21 -1.12
CA THR A 405 -24.40 2.61 0.13
C THR A 405 -23.79 1.82 1.29
N PRO A 406 -23.31 2.48 2.36
CA PRO A 406 -22.80 1.80 3.55
C PRO A 406 -23.83 0.82 4.13
N PRO A 407 -23.47 -0.47 4.29
CA PRO A 407 -24.25 -1.44 5.03
C PRO A 407 -24.63 -0.96 6.43
N ARG A 408 -25.84 -1.31 6.87
CA ARG A 408 -26.33 -1.06 8.24
C ARG A 408 -26.65 -2.37 8.95
N ILE A 409 -26.28 -2.50 10.21
CA ILE A 409 -26.54 -3.70 11.02
C ILE A 409 -28.02 -3.74 11.42
N THR A 410 -28.70 -4.82 11.05
CA THR A 410 -30.13 -5.06 11.37
C THR A 410 -30.34 -6.19 12.37
N THR A 411 -29.38 -7.11 12.53
CA THR A 411 -29.45 -8.14 13.55
C THR A 411 -28.13 -8.22 14.31
N LEU A 412 -28.22 -8.29 15.63
CA LEU A 412 -27.13 -8.58 16.53
C LEU A 412 -27.52 -9.76 17.42
N ASN A 413 -27.00 -10.93 17.10
CA ASN A 413 -27.17 -12.14 17.90
C ASN A 413 -25.92 -12.38 18.77
N LEU A 414 -26.12 -12.26 20.08
CA LEU A 414 -25.14 -12.56 21.12
C LEU A 414 -25.65 -13.68 22.05
N THR A 415 -26.55 -14.54 21.57
CA THR A 415 -27.07 -15.68 22.32
C THR A 415 -25.93 -16.52 22.86
N SER A 416 -26.03 -16.99 24.11
CA SER A 416 -25.07 -17.92 24.72
C SER A 416 -23.60 -17.46 24.62
N SER A 417 -23.36 -16.15 24.65
CA SER A 417 -22.02 -15.58 24.51
C SER A 417 -21.29 -15.39 25.84
N GLY A 418 -21.88 -15.86 26.95
CA GLY A 418 -21.32 -15.72 28.29
C GLY A 418 -21.26 -14.27 28.75
N LEU A 419 -22.15 -13.41 28.24
CA LEU A 419 -22.16 -11.99 28.62
C LEU A 419 -22.50 -11.85 30.10
N THR A 420 -21.82 -10.92 30.78
CA THR A 420 -22.05 -10.57 32.19
C THR A 420 -22.11 -9.04 32.35
N GLY A 421 -22.63 -8.57 33.49
CA GLY A 421 -22.81 -7.14 33.73
C GLY A 421 -24.06 -6.59 33.02
N THR A 422 -24.10 -5.26 32.84
CA THR A 422 -25.27 -4.57 32.26
C THR A 422 -25.28 -4.60 30.74
N ILE A 423 -26.47 -4.42 30.15
CA ILE A 423 -26.62 -4.26 28.70
C ILE A 423 -25.83 -3.02 28.23
N ALA A 424 -24.88 -3.23 27.33
CA ALA A 424 -23.98 -2.19 26.81
C ALA A 424 -24.75 -1.06 26.11
N ALA A 425 -24.52 0.18 26.56
CA ALA A 425 -25.14 1.38 25.99
C ALA A 425 -24.79 1.60 24.51
N ALA A 426 -23.66 1.06 24.04
CA ALA A 426 -23.26 1.13 22.64
C ALA A 426 -24.29 0.52 21.66
N ILE A 427 -25.17 -0.37 22.13
CA ILE A 427 -26.28 -0.93 21.33
C ILE A 427 -27.20 0.18 20.81
N GLN A 428 -27.38 1.28 21.55
CA GLN A 428 -28.19 2.42 21.14
C GLN A 428 -27.72 3.05 19.81
N SER A 429 -26.43 2.93 19.49
CA SER A 429 -25.86 3.49 18.25
C SER A 429 -26.23 2.68 17.00
N LEU A 430 -26.71 1.45 17.15
CA LEU A 430 -27.19 0.61 16.05
C LEU A 430 -28.61 1.04 15.63
N THR A 431 -28.74 2.22 15.03
CA THR A 431 -30.05 2.88 14.80
C THR A 431 -30.94 2.19 13.76
N GLN A 432 -30.45 1.16 13.07
CA GLN A 432 -31.22 0.34 12.13
C GLN A 432 -31.43 -1.09 12.65
N LEU A 433 -31.14 -1.36 13.93
CA LEU A 433 -31.26 -2.69 14.52
C LEU A 433 -32.73 -3.10 14.62
N GLU A 434 -33.05 -4.24 14.00
CA GLU A 434 -34.38 -4.85 14.00
C GLU A 434 -34.46 -6.04 14.96
N THR A 435 -33.34 -6.71 15.21
CA THR A 435 -33.30 -7.90 16.07
C THR A 435 -32.07 -7.86 16.98
N LEU A 436 -32.31 -7.92 18.28
CA LEU A 436 -31.29 -8.07 19.31
C LEU A 436 -31.59 -9.33 20.11
N ASP A 437 -30.70 -10.32 20.02
CA ASP A 437 -30.82 -11.56 20.79
C ASP A 437 -29.72 -11.61 21.85
N LEU A 438 -30.13 -11.47 23.11
CA LEU A 438 -29.26 -11.53 24.29
C LEU A 438 -29.56 -12.76 25.15
N SER A 439 -30.39 -13.68 24.66
CA SER A 439 -30.84 -14.85 25.40
C SER A 439 -29.67 -15.75 25.84
N ASN A 440 -29.89 -16.52 26.91
CA ASN A 440 -28.91 -17.46 27.47
C ASN A 440 -27.57 -16.81 27.89
N ASN A 441 -27.62 -15.58 28.39
CA ASN A 441 -26.49 -14.89 29.01
C ASN A 441 -26.72 -14.67 30.51
N ASN A 442 -25.69 -14.22 31.22
CA ASN A 442 -25.74 -13.92 32.66
C ASN A 442 -25.66 -12.41 32.91
N LEU A 443 -26.42 -11.65 32.11
CA LEU A 443 -26.55 -10.21 32.24
C LEU A 443 -27.30 -9.84 33.53
N THR A 444 -26.93 -8.72 34.14
CA THR A 444 -27.50 -8.20 35.38
C THR A 444 -27.84 -6.72 35.23
N GLY A 445 -28.54 -6.15 36.21
CA GLY A 445 -28.95 -4.74 36.19
C GLY A 445 -30.28 -4.52 35.47
N GLU A 446 -30.64 -3.25 35.31
CA GLU A 446 -31.90 -2.84 34.72
C GLU A 446 -31.87 -2.94 33.18
N VAL A 447 -33.03 -3.19 32.59
CA VAL A 447 -33.21 -3.10 31.12
C VAL A 447 -33.12 -1.62 30.73
N PRO A 448 -32.14 -1.21 29.90
CA PRO A 448 -31.95 0.20 29.59
C PRO A 448 -33.13 0.80 28.84
N GLU A 449 -33.52 2.01 29.22
CA GLU A 449 -34.63 2.75 28.60
C GLU A 449 -34.38 3.02 27.10
N PHE A 450 -33.13 3.13 26.65
CA PHE A 450 -32.86 3.36 25.23
C PHE A 450 -33.42 2.27 24.31
N LEU A 451 -33.62 1.04 24.80
CA LEU A 451 -34.19 -0.06 24.01
C LEU A 451 -35.65 0.21 23.63
N SER A 452 -36.41 0.94 24.47
CA SER A 452 -37.80 1.31 24.13
C SER A 452 -37.88 2.39 23.05
N ASN A 453 -36.80 3.16 22.87
CA ASN A 453 -36.69 4.20 21.85
C ASN A 453 -36.23 3.68 20.47
N MET A 454 -35.93 2.38 20.34
CA MET A 454 -35.52 1.76 19.08
C MET A 454 -36.76 1.23 18.34
N GLU A 455 -37.39 2.07 17.52
CA GLU A 455 -38.73 1.84 16.95
C GLU A 455 -38.93 0.52 16.18
N SER A 456 -37.86 0.00 15.56
CA SER A 456 -37.90 -1.23 14.75
C SER A 456 -37.42 -2.47 15.51
N LEU A 457 -37.05 -2.34 16.79
CA LEU A 457 -36.36 -3.38 17.53
C LEU A 457 -37.30 -4.46 18.08
N SER A 458 -37.02 -5.70 17.72
CA SER A 458 -37.47 -6.90 18.42
C SER A 458 -36.34 -7.42 19.31
N VAL A 459 -36.60 -7.60 20.60
CA VAL A 459 -35.63 -8.13 21.58
C VAL A 459 -36.01 -9.57 21.94
N MET A 460 -35.02 -10.48 21.94
CA MET A 460 -35.16 -11.89 22.31
C MET A 460 -34.26 -12.28 23.49
#